data_AF-A0A2G6EVW8-F1
#
_entry.id   AF-A0A2G6EVW8-F1
#
_cell.length_a   1.000
_cell.length_b   1.000
_cell.length_c   1.000
_cell.angle_alpha   90.00
_cell.angle_beta   90.00
_cell.angle_gamma   90.00
#
_symmetry.space_group_name_H-M   'P 1'
#
loop_
_entity.id
_entity.type
_entity.pdbx_description
1 polymer ?
#
loop_
_entity_poly.entity_id
_entity_poly.type
_entity_poly.pdbx_seq_one_letter_code
_entity_poly.pdbx_strand_id
1 'polypeptide(L)'
;MASFVFVVPNKLIPAQLSVKAGSPVSLQFDDIYFSRTDGIGESKYHFLDGNHLSRRFAETSPTTFTVAETGFGTGLNFLLTAELWQQTAPSHRQLHYLSVEKHPIPISALQDIYRQQHWDSAIARQLLAGYPEPDKGIYDMAVGDNIRLTLLFGDVVSQFSQYEFTADAWFLDGFAPAKNPEMWRDELYWCMAKHSHQGTTFATFTAASSVRKGLVAAGFKVEKGKGFGRKRERLLGAFTQKIAQ
;
A
#
# COMPACT_ATOMS: atom_id res chain seq x y z
N MET A 1 21.62 12.38 -41.21
CA MET A 1 20.27 12.00 -40.78
C MET A 1 20.13 12.35 -39.31
N ALA A 2 19.17 13.20 -38.94
CA ALA A 2 18.94 13.53 -37.54
C ALA A 2 18.29 12.33 -36.85
N SER A 3 19.01 11.70 -35.93
CA SER A 3 18.47 10.67 -35.05
C SER A 3 17.55 11.35 -34.04
N PHE A 4 16.24 11.21 -34.23
CA PHE A 4 15.27 11.54 -33.20
C PHE A 4 15.36 10.48 -32.10
N VAL A 5 16.00 10.85 -30.98
CA VAL A 5 15.83 10.12 -29.73
C VAL A 5 14.41 10.42 -29.25
N PHE A 6 13.50 9.46 -29.41
CA PHE A 6 12.23 9.50 -28.72
C PHE A 6 12.52 9.32 -27.22
N VAL A 7 12.60 10.42 -26.50
CA VAL A 7 12.52 10.40 -25.04
C VAL A 7 11.11 9.96 -24.72
N VAL A 8 10.94 8.70 -24.32
CA VAL A 8 9.68 8.24 -23.73
C VAL A 8 9.43 9.14 -22.52
N PRO A 9 8.29 9.86 -22.45
CA PRO A 9 8.08 10.79 -21.36
C PRO A 9 8.13 10.03 -20.03
N ASN A 10 9.04 10.46 -19.16
CA ASN A 10 9.24 9.90 -17.82
C ASN A 10 8.11 10.30 -16.85
N LYS A 11 7.08 11.01 -17.33
CA LYS A 11 5.95 11.49 -16.54
C LYS A 11 4.86 10.43 -16.47
N LEU A 12 4.39 10.11 -15.27
CA LEU A 12 3.20 9.30 -15.11
C LEU A 12 1.96 10.16 -15.37
N ILE A 13 0.86 9.50 -15.70
CA ILE A 13 -0.45 10.15 -15.75
C ILE A 13 -0.94 10.26 -14.30
N PRO A 14 -1.06 11.48 -13.74
CA PRO A 14 -1.51 11.65 -12.35
C PRO A 14 -2.96 11.20 -12.19
N ALA A 15 -3.36 10.89 -10.96
CA ALA A 15 -4.75 10.56 -10.67
C ALA A 15 -5.70 11.71 -11.03
N GLN A 16 -6.76 11.39 -11.75
CA GLN A 16 -7.87 12.31 -11.97
C GLN A 16 -8.95 12.05 -10.92
N LEU A 17 -9.25 13.09 -10.14
CA LEU A 17 -10.13 12.98 -8.98
C LEU A 17 -11.43 13.76 -9.16
N SER A 18 -12.50 13.23 -8.60
CA SER A 18 -13.71 13.99 -8.27
C SER A 18 -14.05 13.82 -6.80
N VAL A 19 -14.73 14.80 -6.22
CA VAL A 19 -15.27 14.67 -4.86
C VAL A 19 -16.73 14.25 -4.97
N LYS A 20 -17.08 13.08 -4.42
CA LYS A 20 -18.48 12.63 -4.30
C LYS A 20 -18.80 12.41 -2.82
N ALA A 21 -19.70 13.22 -2.27
CA ALA A 21 -20.13 13.16 -0.87
C ALA A 21 -18.97 13.21 0.14
N GLY A 22 -18.00 14.11 -0.09
CA GLY A 22 -16.88 14.37 0.84
C GLY A 22 -15.69 13.40 0.72
N SER A 23 -15.74 12.39 -0.15
CA SER A 23 -14.61 11.49 -0.39
C SER A 23 -14.06 11.60 -1.81
N PRO A 24 -12.73 11.50 -1.98
CA PRO A 24 -12.10 11.46 -3.28
C PRO A 24 -12.45 10.15 -4.00
N VAL A 25 -12.85 10.29 -5.27
CA VAL A 25 -13.19 9.21 -6.18
C VAL A 25 -12.26 9.29 -7.37
N SER A 26 -11.63 8.17 -7.72
CA SER A 26 -10.87 8.08 -8.97
C SER A 26 -11.84 8.08 -10.15
N LEU A 27 -11.66 9.04 -11.08
CA LEU A 27 -12.42 9.09 -12.32
C LEU A 27 -12.06 7.95 -13.26
N GLN A 28 -10.81 7.46 -13.20
CA GLN A 28 -10.31 6.38 -14.05
C GLN A 28 -10.89 5.02 -13.64
N PHE A 29 -10.99 4.75 -12.35
CA PHE A 29 -11.46 3.46 -11.83
C PHE A 29 -12.92 3.49 -11.35
N ASP A 30 -13.54 4.68 -11.31
CA ASP A 30 -14.88 4.92 -10.77
C ASP A 30 -15.10 4.21 -9.43
N ASP A 31 -14.16 4.45 -8.51
CA ASP A 31 -14.10 3.84 -7.19
C ASP A 31 -13.49 4.83 -6.18
N ILE A 32 -13.82 4.63 -4.90
CA ILE A 32 -13.42 5.52 -3.80
C ILE A 32 -12.03 5.15 -3.26
N TYR A 33 -11.24 6.13 -2.83
CA TYR A 33 -9.93 5.85 -2.21
C TYR A 33 -10.03 5.34 -0.77
N PHE A 34 -11.12 5.69 -0.07
CA PHE A 34 -11.43 5.20 1.28
C PHE A 34 -12.94 5.33 1.53
N SER A 35 -13.46 4.56 2.49
CA SER A 35 -14.88 4.62 2.84
C SER A 35 -15.32 6.02 3.30
N ARG A 36 -16.53 6.39 2.85
CA ARG A 36 -17.19 7.65 3.17
C ARG A 36 -17.65 7.74 4.62
N THR A 37 -17.86 6.61 5.29
CA THR A 37 -18.44 6.59 6.63
C THR A 37 -17.38 6.48 7.72
N ASP A 38 -16.35 5.66 7.50
CA ASP A 38 -15.26 5.46 8.46
C ASP A 38 -14.03 4.88 7.75
N GLY A 39 -13.36 5.70 6.92
CA GLY A 39 -12.16 5.29 6.19
C GLY A 39 -11.01 4.91 7.11
N ILE A 40 -10.81 5.64 8.22
CA ILE A 40 -9.77 5.35 9.20
C ILE A 40 -10.03 4.00 9.88
N GLY A 41 -11.23 3.77 10.40
CA GLY A 41 -11.59 2.52 11.06
C GLY A 41 -11.52 1.34 10.10
N GLU A 42 -11.94 1.53 8.84
CA GLU A 42 -11.83 0.50 7.81
C GLU A 42 -10.36 0.14 7.51
N SER A 43 -9.49 1.14 7.29
CA SER A 43 -8.05 0.90 7.05
C SER A 43 -7.37 0.22 8.24
N LYS A 44 -7.63 0.70 9.48
CA LYS A 44 -7.12 0.06 10.70
C LYS A 44 -7.55 -1.40 10.77
N TYR A 45 -8.84 -1.66 10.58
CA TYR A 45 -9.39 -3.00 10.66
C TYR A 45 -8.80 -3.94 9.59
N HIS A 46 -8.78 -3.51 8.33
CA HIS A 46 -8.33 -4.37 7.25
C HIS A 46 -6.83 -4.61 7.28
N PHE A 47 -6.02 -3.56 7.43
CA PHE A 47 -4.58 -3.64 7.19
C PHE A 47 -3.76 -3.76 8.47
N LEU A 48 -4.01 -2.91 9.46
CA LEU A 48 -3.25 -2.93 10.72
C LEU A 48 -3.63 -4.15 11.56
N ASP A 49 -4.92 -4.34 11.84
CA ASP A 49 -5.40 -5.48 12.63
C ASP A 49 -5.25 -6.79 11.84
N GLY A 50 -5.49 -6.75 10.52
CA GLY A 50 -5.36 -7.92 9.64
C GLY A 50 -3.94 -8.48 9.56
N ASN A 51 -2.92 -7.64 9.77
CA ASN A 51 -1.52 -8.06 9.85
C ASN A 51 -0.99 -8.13 11.30
N HIS A 52 -1.84 -7.91 12.30
CA HIS A 52 -1.49 -7.89 13.72
C HIS A 52 -0.35 -6.90 14.07
N LEU A 53 -0.32 -5.74 13.41
CA LEU A 53 0.84 -4.84 13.46
C LEU A 53 1.14 -4.31 14.86
N SER A 54 0.12 -3.96 15.66
CA SER A 54 0.34 -3.45 17.02
C SER A 54 1.14 -4.43 17.88
N ARG A 55 0.82 -5.72 17.80
CA ARG A 55 1.57 -6.78 18.49
C ARG A 55 2.98 -6.92 17.94
N ARG A 56 3.13 -7.00 16.61
CA ARG A 56 4.41 -7.25 15.95
C ARG A 56 5.40 -6.07 16.04
N PHE A 57 4.88 -4.86 16.09
CA PHE A 57 5.69 -3.65 16.28
C PHE A 57 6.26 -3.57 17.72
N ALA A 58 5.51 -4.07 18.71
CA ALA A 58 5.99 -4.13 20.10
C ALA A 58 7.08 -5.19 20.35
N GLU A 59 7.35 -6.08 19.39
CA GLU A 59 8.44 -7.07 19.48
C GLU A 59 9.82 -6.40 19.45
N THR A 60 10.87 -7.10 19.88
CA THR A 60 12.26 -6.59 19.89
C THR A 60 13.05 -6.95 18.62
N SER A 61 12.49 -7.78 17.75
CA SER A 61 13.08 -8.17 16.47
C SER A 61 11.97 -8.32 15.41
N PRO A 62 12.32 -8.24 14.12
CA PRO A 62 13.61 -7.82 13.55
C PRO A 62 13.92 -6.33 13.83
N THR A 63 15.18 -5.92 13.65
CA THR A 63 15.61 -4.52 13.80
C THR A 63 14.87 -3.59 12.84
N THR A 64 14.64 -4.04 11.60
CA THR A 64 13.81 -3.33 10.62
C THR A 64 12.58 -4.16 10.35
N PHE A 65 11.40 -3.54 10.44
CA PHE A 65 10.14 -4.12 10.02
C PHE A 65 9.71 -3.49 8.70
N THR A 66 9.45 -4.30 7.67
CA THR A 66 9.07 -3.81 6.34
C THR A 66 7.59 -4.06 6.05
N VAL A 67 6.83 -2.97 5.84
CA VAL A 67 5.46 -3.03 5.30
C VAL A 67 5.52 -2.71 3.81
N ALA A 68 4.94 -3.57 2.97
CA ALA A 68 4.85 -3.37 1.53
C ALA A 68 3.40 -3.22 1.07
N GLU A 69 3.11 -2.18 0.28
CA GLU A 69 1.77 -1.80 -0.17
C GLU A 69 1.68 -1.73 -1.71
N THR A 70 0.59 -2.24 -2.26
CA THR A 70 0.40 -2.36 -3.72
C THR A 70 -0.27 -1.15 -4.37
N GLY A 71 -0.68 -0.15 -3.60
CA GLY A 71 -1.29 1.09 -4.07
C GLY A 71 -1.32 2.16 -2.97
N PHE A 72 -0.49 3.20 -3.10
CA PHE A 72 -0.34 4.23 -2.06
C PHE A 72 -1.59 5.10 -1.88
N GLY A 73 -2.24 5.46 -3.00
CA GLY A 73 -3.43 6.31 -3.01
C GLY A 73 -3.21 7.63 -2.27
N THR A 74 -4.00 7.85 -1.22
CA THR A 74 -3.89 9.07 -0.38
C THR A 74 -2.85 8.95 0.73
N GLY A 75 -2.14 7.82 0.83
CA GLY A 75 -1.20 7.54 1.92
C GLY A 75 -1.85 7.25 3.26
N LEU A 76 -3.17 7.03 3.33
CA LEU A 76 -3.88 6.80 4.60
C LEU A 76 -3.29 5.61 5.37
N ASN A 77 -3.07 4.48 4.70
CA ASN A 77 -2.52 3.30 5.33
C ASN A 77 -1.09 3.55 5.87
N PHE A 78 -0.27 4.33 5.16
CA PHE A 78 1.03 4.77 5.65
C PHE A 78 0.92 5.63 6.89
N LEU A 79 0.07 6.67 6.89
CA LEU A 79 -0.11 7.55 8.05
C LEU A 79 -0.48 6.76 9.30
N LEU A 80 -1.47 5.87 9.19
CA LEU A 80 -1.93 5.04 10.30
C LEU A 80 -0.86 4.06 10.79
N THR A 81 -0.07 3.50 9.86
CA THR A 81 1.02 2.59 10.20
C THR A 81 2.16 3.31 10.90
N ALA A 82 2.55 4.50 10.42
CA ALA A 82 3.57 5.34 11.01
C ALA A 82 3.18 5.80 12.43
N GLU A 83 1.93 6.24 12.61
CA GLU A 83 1.42 6.61 13.93
C GLU A 83 1.39 5.42 14.89
N LEU A 84 0.96 4.24 14.44
CA LEU A 84 1.00 3.03 15.26
C LEU A 84 2.44 2.63 15.61
N TRP A 85 3.38 2.77 14.68
CA TRP A 85 4.79 2.51 14.90
C TRP A 85 5.35 3.40 16.02
N GLN A 86 5.12 4.71 15.95
CA GLN A 86 5.55 5.65 16.99
C GLN A 86 4.97 5.33 18.38
N GLN A 87 3.78 4.73 18.42
CA GLN A 87 3.11 4.39 19.68
C GLN A 87 3.59 3.07 20.29
N THR A 88 4.09 2.14 19.48
CA THR A 88 4.26 0.73 19.90
C THR A 88 5.67 0.19 19.73
N ALA A 89 6.46 0.71 18.78
CA ALA A 89 7.75 0.15 18.46
C ALA A 89 8.86 0.65 19.41
N PRO A 90 9.75 -0.23 19.89
CA PRO A 90 10.98 0.17 20.54
C PRO A 90 11.82 1.13 19.69
N SER A 91 12.42 2.15 20.31
CA SER A 91 13.15 3.22 19.62
C SER A 91 14.37 2.78 18.79
N HIS A 92 14.94 1.60 19.09
CA HIS A 92 16.06 1.03 18.34
C HIS A 92 15.64 0.32 17.04
N ARG A 93 14.34 0.08 16.85
CA ARG A 93 13.80 -0.53 15.63
C ARG A 93 13.49 0.53 14.60
N GLN A 94 13.45 0.12 13.33
CA GLN A 94 13.10 0.96 12.18
C GLN A 94 11.88 0.39 11.44
N LEU A 95 11.01 1.28 10.98
CA LEU A 95 9.97 0.94 10.00
C LEU A 95 10.46 1.30 8.61
N HIS A 96 10.43 0.33 7.70
CA HIS A 96 10.50 0.60 6.27
C HIS A 96 9.10 0.40 5.67
N TYR A 97 8.47 1.49 5.27
CA TYR A 97 7.22 1.44 4.53
C TYR A 97 7.51 1.62 3.05
N LEU A 98 7.12 0.64 2.24
CA LEU A 98 7.34 0.63 0.81
C LEU A 98 6.01 0.55 0.09
N SER A 99 5.73 1.46 -0.83
CA SER A 99 4.48 1.45 -1.60
C SER A 99 4.72 1.74 -3.07
N VAL A 100 3.91 1.12 -3.92
CA VAL A 100 3.81 1.49 -5.34
C VAL A 100 2.64 2.45 -5.55
N GLU A 101 2.77 3.34 -6.53
CA GLU A 101 1.63 4.08 -7.08
C GLU A 101 1.78 4.27 -8.60
N LYS A 102 0.77 3.86 -9.37
CA LYS A 102 0.77 3.98 -10.84
C LYS A 102 0.24 5.34 -11.29
N HIS A 103 -0.65 5.93 -10.49
CA HIS A 103 -1.30 7.20 -10.75
C HIS A 103 -1.21 8.11 -9.51
N PRO A 104 -0.03 8.72 -9.24
CA PRO A 104 0.14 9.54 -8.04
C PRO A 104 -0.86 10.70 -8.02
N ILE A 105 -1.46 10.93 -6.85
CA ILE A 105 -2.32 12.10 -6.63
C ILE A 105 -1.44 13.36 -6.63
N PRO A 106 -1.77 14.42 -7.39
CA PRO A 106 -1.04 15.67 -7.33
C PRO A 106 -1.01 16.25 -5.91
N ILE A 107 0.13 16.82 -5.50
CA ILE A 107 0.33 17.30 -4.12
C ILE A 107 -0.74 18.31 -3.67
N SER A 108 -1.18 19.19 -4.56
CA SER A 108 -2.27 20.15 -4.25
C SER A 108 -3.58 19.45 -3.88
N ALA A 109 -3.95 18.41 -4.62
CA ALA A 109 -5.15 17.63 -4.33
C ALA A 109 -5.00 16.79 -3.04
N LEU A 110 -3.79 16.27 -2.78
CA LEU A 110 -3.50 15.55 -1.54
C LEU A 110 -3.63 16.46 -0.31
N GLN A 111 -3.10 17.69 -0.39
CA GLN A 111 -3.26 18.71 0.65
C GLN A 111 -4.73 19.04 0.93
N ASP A 112 -5.56 19.14 -0.12
CA ASP A 112 -6.99 19.39 0.03
C ASP A 112 -7.71 18.22 0.70
N ILE A 113 -7.39 16.98 0.32
CA ILE A 113 -7.91 15.77 0.98
C ILE A 113 -7.56 15.80 2.48
N TYR A 114 -6.30 16.07 2.82
CA TYR A 114 -5.84 16.03 4.22
C TYR A 114 -6.54 17.11 5.06
N ARG A 115 -6.73 18.30 4.49
CA ARG A 115 -7.49 19.38 5.14
C ARG A 115 -8.94 18.99 5.39
N GLN A 116 -9.60 18.39 4.40
CA GLN A 116 -11.02 17.98 4.49
C GLN A 116 -11.23 16.84 5.48
N GLN A 117 -10.27 15.90 5.56
CA GLN A 117 -10.33 14.76 6.48
C GLN A 117 -9.75 15.08 7.86
N HIS A 118 -9.25 16.30 8.08
CA HIS A 118 -8.56 16.72 9.30
C HIS A 118 -7.35 15.84 9.66
N TRP A 119 -6.60 15.37 8.65
CA TRP A 119 -5.36 14.62 8.83
C TRP A 119 -4.18 15.59 8.96
N ASP A 120 -3.89 16.01 10.19
CA ASP A 120 -2.88 17.04 10.50
C ASP A 120 -1.86 16.57 11.56
N SER A 121 -1.43 15.31 11.48
CA SER A 121 -0.34 14.81 12.33
C SER A 121 1.03 15.30 11.82
N ALA A 122 2.05 15.21 12.69
CA ALA A 122 3.43 15.57 12.29
C ALA A 122 3.92 14.72 11.10
N ILE A 123 3.55 13.44 11.08
CA ILE A 123 3.79 12.52 9.97
C ILE A 123 3.12 13.02 8.68
N ALA A 124 1.84 13.42 8.77
CA ALA A 124 1.11 13.93 7.61
C ALA A 124 1.77 15.18 7.01
N ARG A 125 2.21 16.13 7.86
CA ARG A 125 2.93 17.33 7.39
C ARG A 125 4.27 17.00 6.74
N GLN A 126 5.04 16.06 7.31
CA GLN A 126 6.31 15.63 6.73
C GLN A 126 6.12 14.92 5.40
N LEU A 127 5.11 14.06 5.28
CA LEU A 127 4.74 13.44 4.02
C LEU A 127 4.40 14.50 2.97
N LEU A 128 3.51 15.45 3.28
CA LEU A 128 3.13 16.51 2.34
C LEU A 128 4.31 17.40 1.93
N ALA A 129 5.26 17.66 2.84
CA ALA A 129 6.45 18.46 2.54
C ALA A 129 7.45 17.73 1.64
N GLY A 130 7.54 16.40 1.75
CA GLY A 130 8.46 15.56 0.97
C GLY A 130 7.82 14.85 -0.22
N TYR A 131 6.52 15.03 -0.46
CA TYR A 131 5.78 14.26 -1.46
C TYR A 131 6.28 14.57 -2.87
N PRO A 132 6.66 13.54 -3.67
CA PRO A 132 7.27 13.76 -4.97
C PRO A 132 6.26 14.19 -6.04
N GLU A 133 6.76 14.88 -7.06
CA GLU A 133 6.04 15.10 -8.31
C GLU A 133 5.73 13.75 -9.01
N PRO A 134 4.68 13.67 -9.85
CA PRO A 134 4.22 12.43 -10.48
C PRO A 134 5.10 11.98 -11.65
N ASP A 135 6.42 11.97 -11.44
CA ASP A 135 7.40 11.42 -12.37
C ASP A 135 7.69 9.95 -12.02
N LYS A 136 7.98 9.13 -13.02
CA LYS A 136 8.34 7.74 -12.81
C LYS A 136 9.68 7.68 -12.07
N GLY A 137 9.73 6.99 -10.93
CA GLY A 137 10.95 6.95 -10.12
C GLY A 137 10.80 6.22 -8.80
N ILE A 138 11.89 6.25 -8.04
CA ILE A 138 12.00 5.73 -6.68
C ILE A 138 12.27 6.93 -5.78
N TYR A 139 11.43 7.14 -4.79
CA TYR A 139 11.51 8.28 -3.89
C TYR A 139 11.59 7.78 -2.46
N ASP A 140 12.74 8.02 -1.82
CA ASP A 140 12.99 7.60 -0.44
C ASP A 140 13.06 8.80 0.49
N MET A 141 12.20 8.84 1.50
CA MET A 141 12.13 9.92 2.48
C MET A 141 12.15 9.40 3.92
N ALA A 142 12.81 10.15 4.80
CA ALA A 142 12.74 9.92 6.24
C ALA A 142 11.51 10.65 6.79
N VAL A 143 10.74 9.97 7.62
CA VAL A 143 9.55 10.51 8.27
C VAL A 143 9.68 10.16 9.75
N GLY A 144 9.57 11.13 10.65
CA GLY A 144 9.96 10.95 12.05
C GLY A 144 11.42 10.50 12.21
N ASP A 145 11.71 9.87 13.35
CA ASP A 145 13.10 9.51 13.72
C ASP A 145 13.53 8.14 13.19
N ASN A 146 12.59 7.19 13.08
CA ASN A 146 12.89 5.80 12.77
C ASN A 146 11.91 5.19 11.74
N ILE A 147 11.37 6.02 10.84
CA ILE A 147 10.53 5.57 9.73
C ILE A 147 11.12 6.03 8.39
N ARG A 148 11.24 5.09 7.47
CA ARG A 148 11.62 5.33 6.08
C ARG A 148 10.40 5.01 5.19
N LEU A 149 10.02 5.95 4.34
CA LEU A 149 9.01 5.75 3.29
C LEU A 149 9.72 5.67 1.93
N THR A 150 9.47 4.60 1.20
CA THR A 150 9.88 4.42 -0.21
C THR A 150 8.64 4.39 -1.10
N LEU A 151 8.54 5.34 -2.02
CA LEU A 151 7.49 5.38 -3.04
C LEU A 151 8.06 4.98 -4.39
N LEU A 152 7.50 3.92 -4.98
CA LEU A 152 7.85 3.41 -6.30
C LEU A 152 6.76 3.83 -7.30
N PHE A 153 7.04 4.85 -8.09
CA PHE A 153 6.07 5.41 -9.03
C PHE A 153 6.11 4.63 -10.35
N GLY A 154 5.06 3.84 -10.62
CA GLY A 154 4.93 3.01 -11.82
C GLY A 154 3.97 1.82 -11.66
N ASP A 155 4.02 0.87 -12.60
CA ASP A 155 3.27 -0.39 -12.51
C ASP A 155 3.84 -1.30 -11.40
N VAL A 156 2.97 -1.89 -10.59
CA VAL A 156 3.32 -2.66 -9.38
C VAL A 156 4.23 -3.85 -9.63
N VAL A 157 3.95 -4.65 -10.66
CA VAL A 157 4.77 -5.82 -10.98
C VAL A 157 6.13 -5.35 -11.50
N SER A 158 6.13 -4.32 -12.35
CA SER A 158 7.35 -3.76 -12.93
C SER A 158 8.28 -3.20 -11.84
N GLN A 159 7.73 -2.43 -10.90
CA GLN A 159 8.48 -1.79 -9.83
C GLN A 159 9.02 -2.80 -8.81
N PHE A 160 8.18 -3.70 -8.29
CA PHE A 160 8.66 -4.71 -7.34
C PHE A 160 9.64 -5.71 -7.95
N SER A 161 9.58 -5.97 -9.26
CA SER A 161 10.57 -6.85 -9.90
C SER A 161 11.96 -6.23 -9.97
N GLN A 162 12.08 -4.90 -9.83
CA GLN A 162 13.32 -4.14 -9.97
C GLN A 162 13.86 -3.61 -8.63
N TYR A 163 13.07 -3.67 -7.56
CA TYR A 163 13.45 -3.21 -6.23
C TYR A 163 13.61 -4.40 -5.30
N GLU A 164 14.77 -4.57 -4.69
CA GLU A 164 15.05 -5.70 -3.80
C GLU A 164 14.70 -5.35 -2.35
N PHE A 165 13.83 -6.16 -1.75
CA PHE A 165 13.37 -6.01 -0.36
C PHE A 165 12.83 -7.35 0.16
N THR A 166 12.48 -7.40 1.43
CA THR A 166 11.70 -8.51 1.99
C THR A 166 10.64 -7.92 2.91
N ALA A 167 9.39 -8.26 2.69
CA ALA A 167 8.27 -7.76 3.46
C ALA A 167 8.02 -8.61 4.70
N ASP A 168 7.74 -7.96 5.81
CA ASP A 168 7.17 -8.56 7.02
C ASP A 168 5.64 -8.61 6.96
N ALA A 169 5.03 -7.62 6.29
CA ALA A 169 3.59 -7.51 6.11
C ALA A 169 3.24 -6.88 4.76
N TRP A 170 2.20 -7.42 4.12
CA TRP A 170 1.64 -6.89 2.88
C TRP A 170 0.29 -6.21 3.12
N PHE A 171 0.16 -4.99 2.61
CA PHE A 171 -1.12 -4.34 2.34
C PHE A 171 -1.43 -4.53 0.87
N LEU A 172 -2.21 -5.58 0.58
CA LEU A 172 -2.71 -5.82 -0.77
C LEU A 172 -3.93 -4.92 -0.99
N ASP A 173 -3.63 -3.64 -1.22
CA ASP A 173 -4.58 -2.55 -1.41
C ASP A 173 -4.52 -1.94 -2.81
N GLY A 174 -5.64 -1.36 -3.22
CA GLY A 174 -5.89 -0.81 -4.55
C GLY A 174 -7.38 -0.84 -4.88
N PHE A 175 -7.78 -0.30 -6.03
CA PHE A 175 -9.19 -0.34 -6.43
C PHE A 175 -9.72 -1.78 -6.55
N ALA A 176 -11.02 -1.97 -6.31
CA ALA A 176 -11.63 -3.30 -6.26
C ALA A 176 -11.27 -4.15 -7.49
N PRO A 177 -11.14 -5.49 -7.37
CA PRO A 177 -10.74 -6.34 -8.50
C PRO A 177 -11.61 -6.21 -9.76
N ALA A 178 -12.91 -5.93 -9.59
CA ALA A 178 -13.82 -5.69 -10.71
C ALA A 178 -13.58 -4.34 -11.42
N LYS A 179 -12.95 -3.37 -10.74
CA LYS A 179 -12.67 -2.02 -11.24
C LYS A 179 -11.24 -1.87 -11.78
N ASN A 180 -10.28 -2.61 -11.25
CA ASN A 180 -8.89 -2.59 -11.69
C ASN A 180 -8.32 -4.01 -11.91
N PRO A 181 -8.90 -4.85 -12.78
CA PRO A 181 -8.50 -6.24 -12.95
C PRO A 181 -7.04 -6.40 -13.38
N GLU A 182 -6.45 -5.40 -14.04
CA GLU A 182 -5.05 -5.41 -14.46
C GLU A 182 -4.10 -5.57 -13.28
N MET A 183 -4.37 -4.94 -12.13
CA MET A 183 -3.53 -5.06 -10.95
C MET A 183 -3.64 -6.46 -10.31
N TRP A 184 -4.85 -7.03 -10.26
CA TRP A 184 -5.14 -8.28 -9.55
C TRP A 184 -4.89 -9.50 -10.43
N ARG A 185 -3.61 -9.71 -10.78
CA ARG A 185 -3.12 -10.77 -11.66
C ARG A 185 -2.08 -11.65 -10.98
N ASP A 186 -1.87 -12.85 -11.51
CA ASP A 186 -1.00 -13.87 -10.90
C ASP A 186 0.44 -13.39 -10.72
N GLU A 187 0.94 -12.56 -11.64
CA GLU A 187 2.29 -11.97 -11.58
C GLU A 187 2.48 -11.11 -10.33
N LEU A 188 1.44 -10.42 -9.86
CA LEU A 188 1.51 -9.66 -8.61
C LEU A 188 1.67 -10.62 -7.43
N TYR A 189 0.88 -11.69 -7.37
CA TYR A 189 0.93 -12.64 -6.25
C TYR A 189 2.27 -13.39 -6.19
N TRP A 190 2.84 -13.76 -7.34
CA TRP A 190 4.19 -14.33 -7.41
C TRP A 190 5.26 -13.34 -6.99
N CYS A 191 5.11 -12.07 -7.35
CA CYS A 191 6.01 -11.02 -6.90
C CYS A 191 5.94 -10.83 -5.38
N MET A 192 4.73 -10.84 -4.80
CA MET A 192 4.56 -10.82 -3.35
C MET A 192 5.25 -12.01 -2.67
N ALA A 193 5.08 -13.22 -3.23
CA ALA A 193 5.73 -14.42 -2.73
C ALA A 193 7.27 -14.36 -2.83
N LYS A 194 7.83 -13.83 -3.93
CA LYS A 194 9.29 -13.62 -4.10
C LYS A 194 9.88 -12.80 -2.95
N HIS A 195 9.18 -11.73 -2.58
CA HIS A 195 9.58 -10.76 -1.55
C HIS A 195 9.04 -11.12 -0.16
N SER A 196 8.57 -12.35 0.05
CA SER A 196 8.10 -12.82 1.35
C SER A 196 9.07 -13.85 1.95
N HIS A 197 9.28 -13.75 3.26
CA HIS A 197 9.89 -14.79 4.06
C HIS A 197 8.81 -15.67 4.70
N GLN A 198 9.20 -16.80 5.28
CA GLN A 198 8.26 -17.65 6.03
C GLN A 198 7.58 -16.82 7.12
N GLY A 199 6.25 -16.81 7.13
CA GLY A 199 5.47 -16.05 8.12
C GLY A 199 5.18 -14.60 7.74
N THR A 200 5.65 -14.08 6.60
CA THR A 200 5.21 -12.77 6.08
C THR A 200 3.69 -12.77 5.96
N THR A 201 3.03 -11.81 6.59
CA THR A 201 1.57 -11.71 6.57
C THR A 201 1.08 -10.92 5.37
N PHE A 202 -0.19 -11.10 4.99
CA PHE A 202 -0.88 -10.16 4.11
C PHE A 202 -2.30 -9.91 4.63
N ALA A 203 -2.85 -8.74 4.29
CA ALA A 203 -4.26 -8.47 4.41
C ALA A 203 -4.78 -7.67 3.22
N THR A 204 -6.04 -7.90 2.86
CA THR A 204 -6.75 -7.15 1.81
C THR A 204 -8.22 -6.98 2.16
N PHE A 205 -8.85 -5.93 1.64
CA PHE A 205 -10.29 -5.68 1.84
C PHE A 205 -11.18 -6.62 1.02
N THR A 206 -10.67 -7.21 -0.06
CA THR A 206 -11.47 -8.04 -0.97
C THR A 206 -11.55 -9.49 -0.51
N ALA A 207 -12.67 -10.15 -0.84
CA ALA A 207 -12.88 -11.59 -0.69
C ALA A 207 -13.12 -12.29 -2.04
N ALA A 208 -12.72 -11.66 -3.14
CA ALA A 208 -12.87 -12.20 -4.48
C ALA A 208 -12.20 -13.58 -4.62
N SER A 209 -12.92 -14.53 -5.20
CA SER A 209 -12.44 -15.92 -5.33
C SER A 209 -11.20 -16.03 -6.23
N SER A 210 -11.06 -15.19 -7.25
CA SER A 210 -9.86 -15.11 -8.10
C SER A 210 -8.63 -14.72 -7.29
N VAL A 211 -8.73 -13.66 -6.49
CA VAL A 211 -7.64 -13.19 -5.61
C VAL A 211 -7.22 -14.28 -4.63
N ARG A 212 -8.19 -14.95 -3.98
CA ARG A 212 -7.90 -16.08 -3.09
C ARG A 212 -7.14 -17.20 -3.80
N LYS A 213 -7.59 -17.60 -5.00
CA LYS A 213 -6.95 -18.67 -5.77
C LYS A 213 -5.52 -18.31 -6.17
N GLY A 214 -5.30 -17.08 -6.65
CA GLY A 214 -3.97 -16.59 -7.02
C GLY A 214 -2.99 -16.54 -5.84
N LEU A 215 -3.43 -16.04 -4.68
CA LEU A 215 -2.62 -16.04 -3.46
C LEU A 215 -2.27 -17.45 -2.98
N VAL A 216 -3.23 -18.38 -3.02
CA VAL A 216 -2.96 -19.79 -2.68
C VAL A 216 -1.96 -20.41 -3.66
N ALA A 217 -2.12 -20.16 -4.96
CA ALA A 217 -1.19 -20.64 -5.98
C ALA A 217 0.22 -20.06 -5.81
N ALA A 218 0.34 -18.84 -5.28
CA ALA A 218 1.60 -18.19 -4.97
C ALA A 218 2.26 -18.68 -3.66
N GLY A 219 1.62 -19.56 -2.88
CA GLY A 219 2.19 -20.15 -1.66
C GLY A 219 1.74 -19.51 -0.34
N PHE A 220 0.72 -18.65 -0.38
CA PHE A 220 0.09 -18.12 0.82
C PHE A 220 -0.96 -19.08 1.38
N LYS A 221 -0.94 -19.29 2.69
CA LYS A 221 -2.11 -19.80 3.41
C LYS A 221 -3.11 -18.66 3.56
N VAL A 222 -4.28 -18.80 2.95
CA VAL A 222 -5.32 -17.75 2.91
C VAL A 222 -6.51 -18.10 3.79
N GLU A 223 -6.89 -17.19 4.66
CA GLU A 223 -8.01 -17.27 5.58
C GLU A 223 -9.06 -16.19 5.24
N LYS A 224 -10.34 -16.52 5.47
CA LYS A 224 -11.44 -15.56 5.35
C LYS A 224 -11.71 -14.94 6.72
N GLY A 225 -11.65 -13.62 6.80
CA GLY A 225 -12.07 -12.85 7.96
C GLY A 225 -13.44 -12.21 7.74
N LYS A 226 -14.08 -11.77 8.82
CA LYS A 226 -15.24 -10.86 8.73
C LYS A 226 -14.81 -9.54 8.08
N GLY A 227 -15.65 -8.98 7.22
CA GLY A 227 -15.41 -7.65 6.65
C GLY A 227 -15.76 -6.52 7.61
N PHE A 228 -15.35 -5.29 7.28
CA PHE A 228 -15.66 -4.10 8.06
C PHE A 228 -17.06 -3.56 7.74
N GLY A 229 -17.80 -3.14 8.77
CA GLY A 229 -19.14 -2.58 8.64
C GLY A 229 -20.10 -3.52 7.90
N ARG A 230 -20.55 -3.10 6.70
CA ARG A 230 -21.48 -3.89 5.84
C ARG A 230 -20.77 -4.91 4.95
N LYS A 231 -19.44 -4.85 4.81
CA LYS A 231 -18.68 -5.84 4.02
C LYS A 231 -18.74 -7.19 4.74
N ARG A 232 -19.07 -8.25 4.00
CA ARG A 232 -19.27 -9.59 4.57
C ARG A 232 -17.95 -10.26 4.94
N GLU A 233 -16.99 -10.23 4.02
CA GLU A 233 -15.76 -11.01 4.13
C GLU A 233 -14.56 -10.16 3.69
N ARG A 234 -13.38 -10.54 4.18
CA ARG A 234 -12.05 -10.06 3.75
C ARG A 234 -11.07 -11.24 3.67
N LEU A 235 -9.92 -11.07 3.03
CA LEU A 235 -8.84 -12.07 3.04
C LEU A 235 -7.65 -11.57 3.84
N LEU A 236 -7.07 -12.49 4.60
CA LEU A 236 -5.81 -12.30 5.31
C LEU A 236 -5.09 -13.65 5.38
N GLY A 237 -3.81 -13.63 5.71
CA GLY A 237 -3.06 -14.88 5.81
C GLY A 237 -1.56 -14.66 5.92
N ALA A 238 -0.81 -15.72 5.68
CA ALA A 238 0.63 -15.69 5.77
C ALA A 238 1.28 -16.56 4.70
N PHE A 239 2.48 -16.17 4.29
CA PHE A 239 3.31 -16.94 3.38
C PHE A 239 3.85 -18.17 4.12
N THR A 240 3.60 -19.36 3.55
CA THR A 240 3.92 -20.63 4.23
C THR A 240 4.94 -21.51 3.50
N GLN A 241 5.25 -21.22 2.24
CA GLN A 241 6.26 -21.98 1.48
C GLN A 241 6.65 -21.29 0.17
N LYS A 242 7.96 -21.21 -0.14
CA LYS A 242 8.41 -21.07 -1.53
C LYS A 242 8.19 -22.42 -2.20
N ILE A 243 7.21 -22.52 -3.10
CA ILE A 243 7.14 -23.67 -4.01
C ILE A 243 8.46 -23.65 -4.78
N ALA A 244 9.30 -24.67 -4.56
CA ALA A 244 10.50 -24.83 -5.34
C ALA A 244 10.08 -24.97 -6.82
N GLN A 245 10.47 -24.00 -7.64
CA GLN A 245 10.51 -24.17 -9.09
C GLN A 245 11.84 -24.82 -9.46
#